data_AF-A0A7W2AH29-F1
#
_entry.id   AF-A0A7W2AH29-F1
#
_cell.length_a   1.000
_cell.length_b   1.000
_cell.length_c   1.000
_cell.angle_alpha   90.00
_cell.angle_beta   90.00
_cell.angle_gamma   90.00
#
_symmetry.space_group_name_H-M   'P 1'
#
loop_
_entity.id
_entity.type
_entity.pdbx_description
1 polymer ?
#
loop_
_entity_poly.entity_id
_entity_poly.type
_entity_poly.pdbx_seq_one_letter_code
_entity_poly.pdbx_strand_id
1 'polypeptide(L)'
;MNRISVKEMSSLLMTRIAVPKAAQAREEPPHRAWGLRDRAAIVILWGLLVYPQLDPDLKREKRTYWVNIEQLTCLFRDYVGDREQCLKILKRLQKHDYIRIKRNEEIIPGTGLFASVDAAKMYRYFRASVLARKMFQLEKPQE
;
A
#
# COMPACT_ATOMS: atom_id res chain seq x y z
N MET A 1 -20.83 -4.71 9.38
CA MET A 1 -19.50 -4.13 9.09
C MET A 1 -18.71 -5.13 8.25
N ASN A 2 -18.55 -4.91 6.94
CA ASN A 2 -17.78 -5.84 6.10
C ASN A 2 -16.29 -5.50 6.15
N ARG A 3 -15.50 -6.37 6.81
CA ARG A 3 -14.04 -6.36 6.72
C ARG A 3 -13.66 -6.88 5.33
N ILE A 4 -12.97 -6.07 4.54
CA ILE A 4 -12.40 -6.49 3.26
C ILE A 4 -11.38 -7.60 3.56
N SER A 5 -11.47 -8.76 2.90
CA SER A 5 -10.56 -9.86 3.16
C SER A 5 -9.19 -9.63 2.51
N VAL A 6 -8.15 -10.27 3.05
CA VAL A 6 -6.79 -10.26 2.48
C VAL A 6 -6.78 -10.70 1.01
N LYS A 7 -7.68 -11.62 0.61
CA LYS A 7 -7.85 -12.08 -0.77
C LYS A 7 -8.37 -10.96 -1.67
N GLU A 8 -9.34 -10.19 -1.20
CA GLU A 8 -9.90 -9.05 -1.94
C GLU A 8 -8.85 -7.94 -2.10
N MET A 9 -8.07 -7.62 -1.06
CA MET A 9 -6.97 -6.66 -1.18
C MET A 9 -5.90 -7.13 -2.17
N SER A 10 -5.53 -8.40 -2.13
CA SER A 10 -4.54 -8.97 -3.05
C SER A 10 -5.00 -8.94 -4.51
N SER A 11 -6.31 -9.01 -4.76
CA SER A 11 -6.89 -8.98 -6.10
C SER A 11 -6.80 -7.61 -6.77
N LEU A 12 -6.55 -6.54 -6.01
CA LEU A 12 -6.40 -5.17 -6.52
C LEU A 12 -5.02 -4.93 -7.17
N LEU A 13 -4.06 -5.82 -6.95
CA LEU A 13 -2.80 -5.82 -7.68
C LEU A 13 -3.02 -6.29 -9.12
N MET A 14 -2.28 -5.72 -10.09
CA MET A 14 -2.47 -6.01 -11.51
C MET A 14 -2.39 -7.51 -11.84
N THR A 15 -3.54 -8.14 -12.02
CA THR A 15 -3.65 -9.54 -12.45
C THR A 15 -3.96 -9.70 -13.93
N ARG A 16 -4.39 -8.66 -14.65
CA ARG A 16 -4.67 -8.74 -16.10
C ARG A 16 -4.34 -7.42 -16.80
N ILE A 17 -3.18 -7.38 -17.44
CA ILE A 17 -3.12 -6.75 -18.76
C ILE A 17 -3.19 -7.92 -19.72
N ALA A 18 -4.25 -7.99 -20.53
CA ALA A 18 -4.22 -8.76 -21.76
C ALA A 18 -3.24 -8.03 -22.70
N VAL A 19 -1.93 -8.22 -22.45
CA VAL A 19 -0.89 -7.71 -23.34
C VAL A 19 -0.81 -8.71 -24.50
N PRO A 20 -0.81 -8.25 -25.76
CA PRO A 20 -0.45 -9.10 -26.88
C PRO A 20 0.88 -9.78 -26.59
N LYS A 21 1.01 -11.06 -26.97
CA LYS A 21 2.15 -11.97 -26.73
C LYS A 21 3.54 -11.43 -27.16
N ALA A 22 3.60 -10.23 -27.76
CA ALA A 22 4.81 -9.62 -28.34
C ALA A 22 5.55 -8.63 -27.42
N ALA A 23 5.06 -8.32 -26.21
CA ALA A 23 5.73 -7.39 -25.28
C ALA A 23 6.20 -8.05 -23.96
N GLN A 24 6.40 -9.37 -23.97
CA GLN A 24 6.78 -10.21 -22.82
C GLN A 24 8.25 -10.08 -22.35
N ALA A 25 8.92 -8.97 -22.63
CA ALA A 25 10.28 -8.71 -22.14
C ALA A 25 10.34 -7.62 -21.04
N ARG A 26 9.19 -7.28 -20.42
CA ARG A 26 9.21 -6.54 -19.16
C ARG A 26 9.14 -7.56 -18.03
N GLU A 27 10.26 -7.77 -17.36
CA GLU A 27 10.38 -8.60 -16.16
C GLU A 27 9.16 -8.40 -15.25
N GLU A 28 8.49 -9.50 -14.91
CA GLU A 28 7.36 -9.45 -14.01
C GLU A 28 7.78 -8.84 -12.66
N PRO A 29 6.98 -7.93 -12.07
CA PRO A 29 7.38 -7.31 -10.83
C PRO A 29 7.45 -8.36 -9.70
N PRO A 30 8.47 -8.30 -8.82
CA PRO A 30 8.83 -9.39 -7.92
C PRO A 30 7.71 -9.75 -6.92
N HIS A 31 6.82 -8.80 -6.62
CA HIS A 31 5.68 -9.03 -5.73
C HIS A 31 4.66 -10.04 -6.25
N ARG A 32 4.67 -10.39 -7.55
CA ARG A 32 3.81 -11.45 -8.11
C ARG A 32 4.08 -12.83 -7.56
N ALA A 33 5.29 -13.09 -7.07
CA ALA A 33 5.65 -14.35 -6.44
C ALA A 33 5.47 -14.33 -4.91
N TRP A 34 5.18 -13.17 -4.31
CA TRP A 34 5.14 -13.03 -2.85
C TRP A 34 3.82 -13.50 -2.25
N GLY A 35 3.80 -13.69 -0.92
CA GLY A 35 2.61 -14.12 -0.20
C GLY A 35 1.51 -13.07 -0.20
N LEU A 36 0.29 -13.50 0.13
CA LEU A 36 -0.89 -12.62 0.18
C LEU A 36 -0.71 -11.43 1.15
N ARG A 37 0.05 -11.62 2.24
CA ARG A 37 0.34 -10.54 3.20
C ARG A 37 1.28 -9.47 2.62
N ASP A 38 2.34 -9.87 1.93
CA ASP A 38 3.25 -8.92 1.28
C ASP A 38 2.50 -8.10 0.22
N ARG A 39 1.63 -8.77 -0.55
CA ARG A 39 0.77 -8.14 -1.55
C ARG A 39 -0.23 -7.17 -0.94
N ALA A 40 -0.89 -7.57 0.14
CA ALA A 40 -1.79 -6.69 0.89
C ALA A 40 -1.04 -5.47 1.46
N ALA A 41 0.19 -5.66 1.95
CA ALA A 41 1.01 -4.56 2.45
C ALA A 41 1.34 -3.53 1.36
N ILE A 42 1.61 -3.96 0.12
CA ILE A 42 1.80 -3.04 -1.03
C ILE A 42 0.54 -2.19 -1.25
N VAL A 43 -0.64 -2.81 -1.26
CA VAL A 43 -1.92 -2.11 -1.44
C VAL A 43 -2.17 -1.11 -0.31
N ILE A 44 -1.94 -1.53 0.95
CA ILE A 44 -2.11 -0.66 2.12
C ILE A 44 -1.15 0.52 2.06
N LEU A 45 0.13 0.27 1.80
CA LEU A 45 1.15 1.32 1.74
C LEU A 45 0.94 2.26 0.56
N TRP A 46 0.47 1.76 -0.58
CA TRP A 46 0.07 2.61 -1.70
C TRP A 46 -1.07 3.55 -1.29
N GLY A 47 -2.08 3.00 -0.60
CA GLY A 47 -3.12 3.78 0.03
C GLY A 47 -2.56 4.86 0.94
N LEU A 48 -1.77 4.49 1.94
CA LEU A 48 -1.26 5.42 2.94
C LEU A 48 -0.32 6.49 2.38
N LEU A 49 0.52 6.12 1.42
CA LEU A 49 1.65 6.95 1.02
C LEU A 49 1.45 7.62 -0.33
N VAL A 50 0.77 6.97 -1.28
CA VAL A 50 0.62 7.44 -2.66
C VAL A 50 -0.75 8.06 -2.89
N TYR A 51 -1.84 7.48 -2.39
CA TYR A 51 -3.19 8.01 -2.63
C TYR A 51 -3.37 9.48 -2.19
N PRO A 52 -2.90 9.93 -1.00
CA PRO A 52 -2.97 11.33 -0.60
C PRO A 52 -2.19 12.28 -1.51
N GLN A 53 -1.17 11.78 -2.24
CA GLN A 53 -0.44 12.56 -3.24
C GLN A 53 -1.20 12.70 -4.55
N LEU A 54 -2.25 11.90 -4.80
CA LEU A 54 -3.00 11.90 -6.05
C LEU A 54 -4.32 12.65 -5.90
N ASP A 55 -4.97 12.53 -4.74
CA ASP A 55 -6.25 13.15 -4.44
C ASP A 55 -6.12 14.68 -4.23
N PRO A 56 -6.79 15.52 -5.04
CA PRO A 56 -6.69 16.98 -4.94
C PRO A 56 -7.14 17.55 -3.59
N ASP A 57 -8.13 16.93 -2.94
CA ASP A 57 -8.65 17.40 -1.66
C ASP A 57 -7.61 17.15 -0.56
N LEU A 58 -6.94 16.00 -0.62
CA LEU A 58 -5.93 15.60 0.36
C LEU A 58 -4.58 16.31 0.15
N LYS A 59 -4.23 16.62 -1.10
CA LYS A 59 -3.05 17.41 -1.47
C LYS A 59 -3.08 18.81 -0.86
N ARG A 60 -4.26 19.45 -0.78
CA ARG A 60 -4.42 20.81 -0.26
C ARG A 60 -4.16 20.91 1.24
N GLU A 61 -4.38 19.83 1.97
CA GLU A 61 -4.21 19.77 3.42
C GLU A 61 -2.74 19.56 3.87
N LYS A 62 -1.76 19.60 2.95
CA LYS A 62 -0.31 19.36 3.24
C LYS A 62 -0.07 18.08 4.06
N ARG A 63 -0.90 17.05 3.83
CA ARG A 63 -0.80 15.78 4.55
C ARG A 63 0.56 15.15 4.27
N THR A 64 1.28 14.86 5.35
CA THR A 64 2.59 14.24 5.27
C THR A 64 2.49 12.82 4.73
N TYR A 65 3.22 12.54 3.64
CA TYR A 65 3.20 11.26 2.93
C TYR A 65 4.09 10.19 3.60
N TRP A 66 3.92 10.05 4.92
CA TRP A 66 4.64 9.07 5.73
C TRP A 66 3.71 8.38 6.72
N VAL A 67 4.07 7.18 7.14
CA VAL A 67 3.39 6.46 8.22
C VAL A 67 4.43 5.80 9.13
N ASN A 68 4.19 5.77 10.43
CA ASN A 68 5.06 5.06 11.37
C ASN A 68 4.74 3.54 11.36
N ILE A 69 5.76 2.70 11.58
CA ILE A 69 5.59 1.23 11.66
C ILE A 69 4.57 0.84 12.73
N GLU A 70 4.57 1.50 13.88
CA GLU A 70 3.63 1.25 14.97
C GLU A 70 2.17 1.51 14.53
N GLN A 71 1.92 2.66 13.89
CA GLN A 71 0.60 2.99 13.34
C GLN A 71 0.13 1.97 12.31
N LEU A 72 1.03 1.55 11.42
CA LEU A 72 0.75 0.52 10.41
C LEU A 72 0.35 -0.81 11.08
N THR A 73 1.11 -1.26 12.08
CA THR A 73 0.83 -2.50 12.80
C THR A 73 -0.45 -2.45 13.62
N CYS A 74 -0.77 -1.31 14.23
CA CYS A 74 -1.97 -1.14 15.04
C CYS A 74 -3.25 -1.22 14.20
N LEU A 75 -3.30 -0.50 13.08
CA LEU A 75 -4.51 -0.37 12.28
C LEU A 75 -4.73 -1.52 11.29
N PHE A 76 -3.64 -2.10 10.81
CA PHE A 76 -3.65 -3.13 9.78
C PHE A 76 -3.08 -4.47 10.25
N ARG A 77 -3.10 -4.72 11.58
CA ARG A 77 -2.62 -5.98 12.20
C ARG A 77 -3.11 -7.24 11.48
N ASP A 78 -4.39 -7.26 11.07
CA ASP A 78 -5.00 -8.39 10.36
C ASP A 78 -4.33 -8.70 9.00
N TYR A 79 -3.63 -7.72 8.42
CA TYR A 79 -2.99 -7.81 7.10
C TYR A 79 -1.47 -7.92 7.19
N VAL A 80 -0.82 -7.13 8.07
CA VAL A 80 0.65 -7.08 8.19
C VAL A 80 1.19 -7.97 9.30
N GLY A 81 0.33 -8.46 10.19
CA GLY A 81 0.72 -9.26 11.35
C GLY A 81 1.15 -8.42 12.56
N ASP A 82 1.83 -9.08 13.50
CA ASP A 82 2.51 -8.41 14.60
C ASP A 82 3.72 -7.58 14.12
N ARG A 83 4.37 -6.84 15.03
CA ARG A 83 5.49 -5.96 14.69
C ARG A 83 6.65 -6.70 14.02
N GLU A 84 6.97 -7.91 14.45
CA GLU A 84 8.08 -8.68 13.87
C GLU A 84 7.75 -9.14 12.45
N GLN A 85 6.53 -9.63 12.22
CA GLN A 85 6.03 -10.00 10.91
C GLN A 85 5.97 -8.79 9.97
N CYS A 86 5.46 -7.66 10.46
CA CYS A 86 5.42 -6.42 9.71
C CYS A 86 6.83 -5.97 9.30
N LEU A 87 7.79 -5.98 10.23
CA LEU A 87 9.18 -5.64 9.93
C LEU A 87 9.80 -6.55 8.87
N LYS A 88 9.50 -7.86 8.87
CA LYS A 88 9.96 -8.79 7.82
C LYS A 88 9.41 -8.40 6.44
N ILE A 89 8.14 -8.03 6.37
CA ILE A 89 7.49 -7.56 5.13
C ILE A 89 8.11 -6.23 4.68
N LEU A 90 8.27 -5.27 5.60
CA LEU A 90 8.84 -3.95 5.29
C LEU A 90 10.29 -4.05 4.80
N LYS A 91 11.13 -4.91 5.40
CA LYS A 91 12.49 -5.16 4.92
C LYS A 91 12.50 -5.71 3.49
N ARG A 92 11.57 -6.61 3.15
CA ARG A 92 11.42 -7.14 1.79
C ARG A 92 10.99 -6.05 0.81
N LEU A 93 10.01 -5.22 1.19
CA LEU A 93 9.56 -4.09 0.37
C LEU A 93 10.66 -3.06 0.15
N GLN A 94 11.44 -2.75 1.20
CA GLN A 94 12.57 -1.83 1.13
C GLN A 94 13.67 -2.34 0.19
N LYS A 95 13.97 -3.65 0.23
CA LYS A 95 14.98 -4.27 -0.65
C LYS A 95 14.71 -4.04 -2.14
N HIS A 96 13.43 -3.91 -2.52
CA HIS A 96 13.00 -3.72 -3.91
C HIS A 96 12.51 -2.28 -4.19
N ASP A 97 12.89 -1.30 -3.35
CA ASP A 97 12.50 0.13 -3.44
C ASP A 97 10.98 0.38 -3.56
N TYR A 98 10.15 -0.49 -2.97
CA TYR A 98 8.74 -0.16 -2.78
C TYR A 98 8.59 0.92 -1.71
N ILE A 99 9.40 0.87 -0.64
CA ILE A 99 9.37 1.85 0.43
C ILE A 99 10.78 2.23 0.85
N ARG A 100 10.89 3.34 1.58
CA ARG A 100 12.12 3.70 2.30
C ARG A 100 11.74 3.96 3.75
N ILE A 101 12.62 3.55 4.67
CA ILE A 101 12.43 3.74 6.10
C ILE A 101 13.47 4.75 6.57
N LYS A 102 13.02 5.86 7.18
CA LYS A 102 13.92 6.85 7.78
C LYS A 102 14.31 6.47 9.20
N ARG A 103 15.22 7.24 9.81
CA ARG A 103 15.77 6.99 11.16
C ARG A 103 14.71 6.89 12.27
N ASN A 104 13.54 7.50 12.09
CA ASN A 104 12.46 7.52 13.09
C ASN A 104 11.36 6.47 12.82
N GLU A 105 11.69 5.37 12.15
CA GLU A 105 10.70 4.35 11.71
C GLU A 105 9.59 4.92 10.80
N GLU A 106 9.81 6.08 10.20
CA GLU A 106 8.90 6.66 9.21
C GLU A 106 9.07 5.95 7.87
N ILE A 107 7.96 5.41 7.38
CA ILE A 107 7.88 4.78 6.06
C ILE A 107 7.46 5.85 5.05
N ILE A 108 8.26 6.04 4.00
CA ILE A 108 7.95 6.90 2.86
C ILE A 108 7.88 6.07 1.58
N PRO A 109 7.18 6.54 0.53
CA PRO A 109 7.06 5.78 -0.70
C PRO A 109 8.40 5.74 -1.45
N GLY A 110 8.78 4.55 -1.92
CA GLY A 110 9.84 4.35 -2.91
C GLY A 110 9.27 4.36 -4.34
N THR A 111 10.14 4.31 -5.34
CA THR A 111 9.70 4.40 -6.75
C THR A 111 8.91 3.16 -7.17
N GLY A 112 9.27 2.00 -6.63
CA GLY A 112 8.62 0.73 -6.90
C GLY A 112 7.15 0.74 -6.51
N LEU A 113 6.74 1.50 -5.48
CA LEU A 113 5.35 1.56 -5.04
C LEU A 113 4.46 2.30 -6.02
N PHE A 114 4.95 3.39 -6.63
CA PHE A 114 4.21 4.10 -7.68
C PHE A 114 3.95 3.23 -8.90
N ALA A 115 4.95 2.43 -9.31
CA ALA A 115 4.85 1.55 -10.48
C ALA A 115 4.19 0.20 -10.20
N SER A 116 3.98 -0.16 -8.93
CA SER A 116 3.51 -1.49 -8.51
C SER A 116 2.05 -1.79 -8.82
N VAL A 117 1.24 -0.74 -9.05
CA VAL A 117 -0.21 -0.87 -9.17
C VAL A 117 -0.76 0.00 -10.29
N ASP A 118 -1.91 -0.40 -10.82
CA ASP A 118 -2.72 0.45 -11.68
C ASP A 118 -3.34 1.56 -10.83
N ALA A 119 -2.67 2.71 -10.80
CA ALA A 119 -3.03 3.85 -9.96
C ALA A 119 -4.47 4.32 -10.22
N ALA A 120 -4.95 4.26 -11.46
CA ALA A 120 -6.32 4.67 -11.81
C ALA A 120 -7.36 3.71 -11.24
N LYS A 121 -7.13 2.39 -11.32
CA LYS A 121 -8.00 1.40 -10.68
C LYS A 121 -7.94 1.51 -9.16
N MET A 122 -6.74 1.57 -8.59
CA MET A 122 -6.53 1.69 -7.15
C MET A 122 -7.18 2.94 -6.59
N TYR A 123 -7.05 4.09 -7.25
CA TYR A 123 -7.71 5.34 -6.85
C TYR A 123 -9.23 5.19 -6.79
N ARG A 124 -9.85 4.60 -7.82
CA ARG A 124 -11.31 4.36 -7.84
C ARG A 124 -11.75 3.43 -6.72
N TYR A 125 -10.99 2.36 -6.46
CA TYR A 125 -11.28 1.43 -5.37
C TYR A 125 -11.13 2.09 -4.01
N PHE A 126 -10.02 2.79 -3.77
CA PHE A 126 -9.75 3.45 -2.51
C PHE A 126 -10.82 4.48 -2.16
N ARG A 127 -11.14 5.38 -3.10
CA ARG A 127 -12.19 6.40 -2.93
C ARG A 127 -13.54 5.82 -2.55
N ALA A 128 -13.87 4.60 -2.99
CA ALA A 128 -15.12 3.92 -2.69
C ALA A 128 -15.06 2.98 -1.46
N SER A 129 -13.88 2.74 -0.88
CA SER A 129 -13.67 1.63 0.07
C SER A 129 -13.68 2.02 1.55
N VAL A 130 -13.90 1.01 2.40
CA VAL A 130 -13.66 1.08 3.85
C VAL A 130 -12.20 1.38 4.19
N LEU A 131 -11.25 1.05 3.31
CA LEU A 131 -9.83 1.32 3.56
C LEU A 131 -9.57 2.82 3.64
N ALA A 132 -10.16 3.62 2.76
CA ALA A 132 -10.09 5.09 2.86
C ALA A 132 -10.65 5.58 4.19
N ARG A 133 -11.78 5.03 4.68
CA ARG A 133 -12.33 5.38 6.00
C ARG A 133 -11.36 5.08 7.16
N LYS A 134 -10.67 3.94 7.13
CA LYS A 134 -9.62 3.62 8.12
C LYS A 134 -8.39 4.53 7.97
N MET A 135 -8.05 4.94 6.75
CA MET A 135 -6.99 5.91 6.53
C MET A 135 -7.35 7.28 7.10
N PHE A 136 -8.59 7.75 6.91
CA PHE A 136 -9.05 9.00 7.54
C PHE A 136 -9.19 8.89 9.07
N GLN A 137 -9.24 7.68 9.63
CA GLN A 137 -9.16 7.46 11.08
C GLN A 137 -7.73 7.62 11.63
N LEU A 138 -6.68 7.53 10.81
CA LEU A 138 -5.31 7.92 11.23
C LEU A 138 -5.21 9.40 11.62
N GLU A 139 -6.19 10.21 11.19
CA GLU A 139 -6.09 11.66 11.17
C GLU A 139 -6.98 12.37 12.18
N LYS A 140 -7.87 11.66 12.88
CA LYS A 140 -8.55 12.23 14.04
C LYS A 140 -7.63 12.10 15.24
N PRO A 141 -6.99 13.18 15.74
CA PRO A 141 -6.53 13.16 17.12
C PRO A 141 -7.74 12.79 17.98
N GLN A 142 -7.54 11.83 18.89
CA GLN A 142 -8.49 11.66 19.99
C GLN A 142 -8.47 12.99 20.76
N GLU A 143 -9.53 13.78 20.61
CA GLU A 143 -9.89 14.82 21.59
C GLU A 143 -10.10 14.19 22.97
#